data_AF-A0AAT9GWV2-F1
#
_entry.id   AF-A0AAT9GWV2-F1
#
_cell.length_a   1.000
_cell.length_b   1.000
_cell.length_c   1.000
_cell.angle_alpha   90.00
_cell.angle_beta   90.00
_cell.angle_gamma   90.00
#
_symmetry.space_group_name_H-M   'P 1'
#
loop_
_entity.id
_entity.type
_entity.pdbx_description
1 polymer ?
#
loop_
_entity_poly.entity_id
_entity_poly.type
_entity_poly.pdbx_seq_one_letter_code
_entity_poly.pdbx_strand_id
1 'polypeptide(L)'
;MGNITDLIKDVADKNQIIETFAAKVIEINNEIESSHNPEDAYTVNIMRADGAILKNVRLKASIQDLEQGIITIPKKNSWVLASIIGGVETRAFISQYSEIERTFLRFKNEQNKYLEIDSNANKFQVLFKEKKENDSASTSAPQYKSIAQIEFVGGTQNPNISTSFYNAEGKEISTNSFNINEQKVSINEGSTLFNLKDKEITVTIKDGFEAIISDTKTSFKKGDLSFEMDSQFKINAGNKTLLTELENLITEVSKITVIQGVGPNVGELLKIKSNLKTLLKK
;
A
#
# COMPACT_ATOMS: atom_id res chain seq x y z
N MET A 1 -32.81 -31.01 10.85
CA MET A 1 -32.02 -30.18 11.78
C MET A 1 -32.32 -28.73 11.43
N GLY A 2 -33.00 -27.98 12.31
CA GLY A 2 -33.32 -26.58 12.03
C GLY A 2 -32.02 -25.77 11.99
N ASN A 3 -31.83 -24.98 10.93
CA ASN A 3 -30.76 -23.98 10.88
C ASN A 3 -30.92 -23.08 12.10
N ILE A 4 -30.02 -23.21 13.09
CA ILE A 4 -29.90 -22.26 14.19
C ILE A 4 -29.23 -21.02 13.58
N THR A 5 -29.95 -20.28 12.75
CA THR A 5 -29.44 -19.07 12.11
C THR A 5 -29.22 -17.96 13.15
N ASP A 6 -29.88 -18.07 14.31
CA ASP A 6 -29.79 -17.12 15.41
C ASP A 6 -29.73 -17.85 16.77
N LEU A 7 -28.50 -18.15 17.22
CA LEU A 7 -28.24 -18.83 18.49
C LEU A 7 -28.66 -17.99 19.69
N ILE A 8 -28.59 -16.66 19.58
CA ILE A 8 -28.97 -15.73 20.65
C ILE A 8 -30.49 -15.79 20.86
N LYS A 9 -31.25 -15.79 19.77
CA LYS A 9 -32.70 -15.98 19.84
C LYS A 9 -33.08 -17.34 20.43
N ASP A 10 -32.39 -18.43 20.05
CA ASP A 10 -32.64 -19.76 20.62
C ASP A 10 -32.41 -19.81 22.14
N VAL A 11 -31.36 -19.13 22.62
CA VAL A 11 -31.07 -19.02 24.05
C VAL A 11 -32.17 -18.25 24.78
N ALA A 12 -32.62 -17.12 24.20
CA ALA A 12 -33.68 -16.31 24.78
C ALA A 12 -35.03 -17.06 24.80
N ASP A 13 -35.43 -17.65 23.68
CA ASP A 13 -36.71 -18.34 23.52
C ASP A 13 -36.84 -19.56 24.44
N LYS A 14 -35.72 -20.25 24.69
CA LYS A 14 -35.67 -21.47 25.52
C LYS A 14 -35.16 -21.23 26.93
N ASN A 15 -34.87 -19.99 27.31
CA ASN A 15 -34.29 -19.61 28.60
C ASN A 15 -33.08 -20.49 28.98
N GLN A 16 -32.15 -20.69 28.04
CA GLN A 16 -30.99 -21.56 28.23
C GLN A 16 -29.96 -20.91 29.18
N ILE A 17 -29.35 -21.73 30.03
CA ILE A 17 -28.26 -21.30 30.91
C ILE A 17 -26.99 -21.08 30.07
N ILE A 18 -26.29 -19.98 30.33
CA ILE A 18 -24.95 -19.71 29.80
C ILE A 18 -23.96 -19.79 30.96
N GLU A 19 -23.01 -20.71 30.86
CA GLU A 19 -21.95 -20.88 31.85
C GLU A 19 -20.66 -20.26 31.34
N THR A 20 -20.01 -19.40 32.13
CA THR A 20 -18.76 -18.72 31.75
C THR A 20 -17.61 -19.13 32.66
N PHE A 21 -16.44 -19.40 32.08
CA PHE A 21 -15.23 -19.76 32.80
C PHE A 21 -13.99 -19.15 32.16
N ALA A 22 -12.91 -19.04 32.95
CA ALA A 22 -11.62 -18.61 32.46
C ALA A 22 -10.86 -19.77 31.78
N ALA A 23 -10.26 -19.49 30.63
CA ALA A 23 -9.44 -20.45 29.90
C ALA A 23 -8.24 -19.76 29.25
N LYS A 24 -7.17 -20.51 29.01
CA LYS A 24 -5.97 -20.06 28.32
C LYS A 24 -6.07 -20.40 26.83
N VAL A 25 -5.77 -19.45 25.96
CA VAL A 25 -5.69 -19.67 24.50
C VAL A 25 -4.42 -20.44 24.19
N ILE A 26 -4.56 -21.66 23.64
CA ILE A 26 -3.42 -22.53 23.30
C ILE A 26 -3.12 -22.51 21.80
N GLU A 27 -4.13 -22.27 20.96
CA GLU A 27 -4.02 -22.25 19.52
C GLU A 27 -5.09 -21.35 18.91
N ILE A 28 -4.74 -20.69 17.81
CA ILE A 28 -5.68 -19.93 16.98
C ILE A 28 -5.81 -20.74 15.70
N ASN A 29 -7.01 -21.26 15.46
CA ASN A 29 -7.30 -22.04 14.28
C ASN A 29 -7.70 -21.11 13.15
N ASN A 30 -7.20 -21.43 11.96
CA ASN A 30 -7.22 -20.65 10.72
C ASN A 30 -6.32 -19.41 10.73
N GLU A 31 -5.05 -19.66 10.41
CA GLU A 31 -4.21 -18.72 9.68
C GLU A 31 -3.36 -19.52 8.69
N ILE A 32 -3.54 -19.31 7.38
CA ILE A 32 -2.62 -19.82 6.34
C ILE A 32 -2.17 -18.56 5.60
N GLU A 33 -1.04 -17.97 6.03
CA GLU A 33 -0.43 -16.72 5.54
C GLU A 33 -1.33 -15.88 4.60
N SER A 34 -2.06 -14.95 5.22
CA SER A 34 -2.83 -13.87 4.58
C SER A 34 -2.26 -13.40 3.23
N SER A 35 -3.06 -13.62 2.18
CA SER A 35 -3.43 -12.58 1.19
C SER A 35 -4.79 -12.90 0.53
N HIS A 36 -5.14 -14.16 0.23
CA HIS A 36 -6.41 -14.52 -0.43
C HIS A 36 -6.84 -16.01 -0.26
N ASN A 37 -7.26 -16.50 0.92
CA ASN A 37 -7.78 -17.89 1.07
C ASN A 37 -9.18 -17.95 1.77
N PRO A 38 -10.13 -18.83 1.37
CA PRO A 38 -11.57 -18.65 1.57
C PRO A 38 -12.25 -19.45 2.71
N GLU A 39 -11.51 -19.99 3.69
CA GLU A 39 -12.15 -20.63 4.87
C GLU A 39 -12.33 -19.61 6.01
N ASP A 40 -13.34 -18.77 5.85
CA ASP A 40 -13.61 -17.52 6.59
C ASP A 40 -13.98 -17.65 8.10
N ALA A 41 -13.79 -18.81 8.74
CA ALA A 41 -14.17 -19.02 10.16
C ALA A 41 -12.95 -19.11 11.08
N TYR A 42 -12.66 -18.05 11.82
CA TYR A 42 -11.66 -18.10 12.90
C TYR A 42 -12.23 -18.80 14.14
N THR A 43 -11.47 -19.75 14.69
CA THR A 43 -11.78 -20.36 15.98
C THR A 43 -10.51 -20.44 16.83
N VAL A 44 -10.64 -20.78 18.10
CA VAL A 44 -9.49 -20.98 18.99
C VAL A 44 -9.61 -22.30 19.73
N ASN A 45 -8.47 -22.91 20.04
CA ASN A 45 -8.41 -23.96 21.04
C ASN A 45 -8.05 -23.31 22.37
N ILE A 46 -8.78 -23.71 23.42
CA ILE A 46 -8.61 -23.17 24.77
C ILE A 46 -8.39 -24.30 25.77
N MET A 47 -7.65 -24.02 26.83
CA MET A 47 -7.40 -24.92 27.95
C MET A 47 -7.99 -24.32 29.22
N ARG A 48 -8.89 -25.05 29.87
CA ARG A 48 -9.47 -24.70 31.16
C ARG A 48 -8.43 -24.78 32.29
N ALA A 49 -8.73 -24.18 33.44
CA ALA A 49 -7.87 -24.25 34.62
C ALA A 49 -7.65 -25.69 35.14
N ASP A 50 -8.60 -26.59 34.87
CA ASP A 50 -8.53 -28.02 35.19
C ASP A 50 -7.70 -28.84 34.18
N GLY A 51 -7.16 -28.20 33.13
CA GLY A 51 -6.37 -28.85 32.08
C GLY A 51 -7.19 -29.42 30.92
N ALA A 52 -8.52 -29.36 30.97
CA ALA A 52 -9.36 -29.82 29.85
C ALA A 52 -9.21 -28.89 28.64
N ILE A 53 -9.06 -29.48 27.45
CA ILE A 53 -8.89 -28.76 26.18
C ILE A 53 -10.20 -28.77 25.41
N LEU A 54 -10.72 -27.59 25.10
CA LEU A 54 -11.84 -27.40 24.17
C LEU A 54 -11.28 -26.93 22.83
N LYS A 55 -11.67 -27.61 21.75
CA LYS A 55 -11.22 -27.33 20.39
C LYS A 55 -12.29 -26.56 19.60
N ASN A 56 -11.85 -25.77 18.63
CA ASN A 56 -12.69 -25.04 17.68
C ASN A 56 -13.74 -24.14 18.35
N VAL A 57 -13.37 -23.48 19.45
CA VAL A 57 -14.23 -22.54 20.16
C VAL A 57 -14.40 -21.27 19.32
N ARG A 58 -15.65 -20.84 19.13
CA ARG A 58 -15.99 -19.69 18.28
C ARG A 58 -15.55 -18.37 18.92
N LEU A 59 -15.27 -17.38 18.08
CA LEU A 59 -14.91 -16.04 18.52
C LEU A 59 -16.14 -15.14 18.79
N LYS A 60 -17.35 -15.59 18.48
CA LYS A 60 -18.58 -14.88 18.86
C LYS A 60 -19.73 -15.86 19.10
N ALA A 61 -20.79 -15.37 19.73
CA ALA A 61 -21.99 -16.14 20.06
C ALA A 61 -22.92 -16.42 18.86
N SER A 62 -22.47 -16.21 17.62
CA SER A 62 -23.26 -16.43 16.42
C SER A 62 -22.78 -17.68 15.67
N ILE A 63 -23.57 -18.12 14.70
CA ILE A 63 -23.19 -19.16 13.73
C ILE A 63 -22.86 -18.51 12.37
N GLN A 64 -23.25 -17.24 12.17
CA GLN A 64 -22.88 -16.42 11.00
C GLN A 64 -21.46 -15.86 11.13
N ASP A 65 -20.52 -16.67 11.62
CA ASP A 65 -19.11 -16.32 11.83
C ASP A 65 -18.41 -15.95 10.53
N LEU A 66 -18.94 -16.46 9.42
CA LEU A 66 -18.38 -16.32 8.09
C LEU A 66 -18.71 -14.98 7.40
N GLU A 67 -19.78 -14.27 7.78
CA GLU A 67 -20.35 -13.26 6.86
C GLU A 67 -20.35 -11.82 7.37
N GLN A 68 -20.62 -11.58 8.65
CA GLN A 68 -20.77 -10.21 9.18
C GLN A 68 -20.48 -10.08 10.67
N GLY A 69 -19.99 -8.91 11.09
CA GLY A 69 -19.81 -8.52 12.48
C GLY A 69 -18.36 -8.20 12.85
N ILE A 70 -18.13 -8.07 14.16
CA ILE A 70 -16.81 -7.82 14.77
C ILE A 70 -16.21 -9.18 15.14
N ILE A 71 -15.00 -9.46 14.67
CA ILE A 71 -14.24 -10.68 14.97
C ILE A 71 -12.96 -10.24 15.68
N THR A 72 -12.75 -10.72 16.91
CA THR A 72 -11.58 -10.38 17.72
C THR A 72 -10.71 -11.62 17.90
N ILE A 73 -9.47 -11.54 17.44
CA ILE A 73 -8.48 -12.60 17.61
C ILE A 73 -7.67 -12.33 18.89
N PRO A 74 -7.71 -13.24 19.88
CA PRO A 74 -6.86 -13.14 21.07
C PRO A 74 -5.40 -13.41 20.73
N LYS A 75 -4.47 -12.87 21.54
CA LYS A 75 -3.07 -13.33 21.47
C LYS A 75 -2.93 -14.78 21.89
N LYS A 76 -2.07 -15.54 21.22
CA LYS A 76 -1.68 -16.89 21.68
C LYS A 76 -1.11 -16.83 23.10
N ASN A 77 -1.46 -17.80 23.94
CA ASN A 77 -1.11 -17.89 25.37
C ASN A 77 -1.78 -16.86 26.30
N SER A 78 -2.66 -15.99 25.81
CA SER A 78 -3.46 -15.09 26.65
C SER A 78 -4.62 -15.81 27.34
N TRP A 79 -5.27 -15.12 28.28
CA TRP A 79 -6.47 -15.61 28.96
C TRP A 79 -7.75 -15.05 28.32
N VAL A 80 -8.82 -15.84 28.34
CA VAL A 80 -10.14 -15.46 27.82
C VAL A 80 -11.23 -15.92 28.78
N LEU A 81 -12.39 -15.27 28.73
CA LEU A 81 -13.62 -15.85 29.25
C LEU A 81 -14.31 -16.59 28.11
N ALA A 82 -14.51 -17.88 28.28
CA ALA A 82 -15.26 -18.72 27.37
C ALA A 82 -16.62 -19.03 28.00
N SER A 83 -17.66 -19.03 27.16
CA SER A 83 -19.03 -19.28 27.56
C SER A 83 -19.59 -20.50 26.82
N ILE A 84 -20.27 -21.39 27.55
CA ILE A 84 -20.96 -22.58 27.02
C ILE A 84 -22.47 -22.38 27.15
N ILE A 85 -23.19 -22.63 26.05
CA ILE A 85 -24.64 -22.53 26.01
C ILE A 85 -25.27 -23.89 26.28
N GLY A 86 -26.12 -23.96 27.32
CA GLY A 86 -26.90 -25.16 27.66
C GLY A 86 -26.05 -26.38 28.01
N GLY A 87 -24.83 -26.19 28.50
CA GLY A 87 -23.87 -27.26 28.82
C GLY A 87 -23.32 -28.02 27.60
N VAL A 88 -23.56 -27.54 26.38
CA VAL A 88 -23.11 -28.21 25.14
C VAL A 88 -21.79 -27.60 24.67
N GLU A 89 -20.68 -28.32 24.82
CA GLU A 89 -19.33 -27.81 24.48
C GLU A 89 -19.18 -27.37 23.02
N THR A 90 -19.90 -27.99 22.07
CA THR A 90 -19.91 -27.56 20.66
C THR A 90 -20.58 -26.19 20.45
N ARG A 91 -21.23 -25.67 21.49
CA ARG A 91 -21.82 -24.32 21.57
C ARG A 91 -20.97 -23.35 22.41
N ALA A 92 -19.68 -23.65 22.59
CA ALA A 92 -18.75 -22.74 23.23
C ALA A 92 -18.37 -21.56 22.32
N PHE A 93 -18.24 -20.38 22.92
CA PHE A 93 -17.71 -19.17 22.28
C PHE A 93 -16.91 -18.31 23.28
N ILE A 94 -16.05 -17.43 22.77
CA ILE A 94 -15.34 -16.45 23.60
C ILE A 94 -16.26 -15.26 23.89
N SER A 95 -16.48 -14.97 25.18
CA SER A 95 -17.29 -13.83 25.63
C SER A 95 -16.44 -12.61 26.01
N GLN A 96 -15.18 -12.81 26.40
CA GLN A 96 -14.27 -11.71 26.72
C GLN A 96 -12.80 -12.07 26.47
N TYR A 97 -12.02 -11.07 26.05
CA TYR A 97 -10.61 -11.19 25.71
C TYR A 97 -9.77 -10.39 26.72
N SER A 98 -8.69 -10.97 27.26
CA SER A 98 -7.73 -10.21 28.09
C SER A 98 -6.72 -9.44 27.25
N GLU A 99 -6.24 -10.05 26.16
CA GLU A 99 -5.30 -9.46 25.23
C GLU A 99 -5.70 -9.78 23.80
N ILE A 100 -5.67 -8.76 22.95
CA ILE A 100 -6.10 -8.84 21.55
C ILE A 100 -4.88 -8.68 20.66
N GLU A 101 -4.81 -9.49 19.62
CA GLU A 101 -3.77 -9.41 18.59
C GLU A 101 -4.26 -8.61 17.37
N ARG A 102 -5.50 -8.89 16.94
CA ARG A 102 -6.10 -8.37 15.71
C ARG A 102 -7.61 -8.30 15.84
N THR A 103 -8.23 -7.33 15.17
CA THR A 103 -9.70 -7.24 15.08
C THR A 103 -10.12 -6.98 13.63
N PHE A 104 -11.16 -7.69 13.20
CA PHE A 104 -11.84 -7.45 11.93
C PHE A 104 -13.24 -6.91 12.18
N LEU A 105 -13.66 -6.02 11.30
CA LEU A 105 -15.04 -5.59 11.17
C LEU A 105 -15.49 -5.88 9.75
N ARG A 106 -16.48 -6.75 9.59
CA ARG A 106 -17.02 -7.15 8.28
C ARG A 106 -18.48 -6.73 8.16
N PHE A 107 -18.78 -5.92 7.16
CA PHE A 107 -20.14 -5.62 6.72
C PHE A 107 -20.43 -6.38 5.44
N LYS A 108 -21.66 -6.88 5.28
CA LYS A 108 -22.16 -7.52 4.06
C LYS A 108 -23.44 -6.81 3.63
N ASN A 109 -23.59 -6.47 2.36
CA ASN A 109 -24.84 -5.95 1.81
C ASN A 109 -25.66 -7.03 1.09
N GLU A 110 -26.87 -6.68 0.68
CA GLU A 110 -27.80 -7.58 -0.03
C GLU A 110 -27.23 -8.12 -1.35
N GLN A 111 -26.30 -7.39 -1.97
CA GLN A 111 -25.63 -7.78 -3.22
C GLN A 111 -24.35 -8.62 -2.98
N ASN A 112 -24.18 -9.21 -1.78
CA ASN A 112 -22.98 -9.97 -1.40
C ASN A 112 -21.66 -9.20 -1.57
N LYS A 113 -21.70 -7.87 -1.40
CA LYS A 113 -20.50 -7.03 -1.29
C LYS A 113 -20.12 -6.90 0.17
N TYR A 114 -18.82 -6.97 0.42
CA TYR A 114 -18.27 -6.85 1.76
C TYR A 114 -17.36 -5.65 1.89
N LEU A 115 -17.50 -4.95 3.00
CA LEU A 115 -16.47 -4.05 3.54
C LEU A 115 -15.83 -4.76 4.72
N GLU A 116 -14.53 -4.98 4.64
CA GLU A 116 -13.75 -5.54 5.74
C GLU A 116 -12.70 -4.53 6.19
N ILE A 117 -12.72 -4.20 7.48
CA ILE A 117 -11.70 -3.38 8.12
C ILE A 117 -10.92 -4.30 9.05
N ASP A 118 -9.64 -4.46 8.78
CA ASP A 118 -8.72 -5.26 9.56
C ASP A 118 -7.72 -4.35 10.24
N SER A 119 -7.60 -4.47 11.56
CA SER A 119 -6.68 -3.63 12.32
C SER A 119 -5.92 -4.42 13.38
N ASN A 120 -4.64 -4.11 13.49
CA ASN A 120 -3.76 -4.47 14.60
C ASN A 120 -2.93 -3.25 15.03
N ALA A 121 -1.95 -3.45 15.93
CA ALA A 121 -1.14 -2.36 16.46
C ALA A 121 -0.32 -1.59 15.39
N ASN A 122 0.00 -2.22 14.26
CA ASN A 122 0.89 -1.67 13.23
C ASN A 122 0.19 -1.37 11.90
N LYS A 123 -1.00 -1.94 11.66
CA LYS A 123 -1.67 -1.93 10.36
C LYS A 123 -3.16 -1.67 10.49
N PHE A 124 -3.67 -0.87 9.56
CA PHE A 124 -5.10 -0.63 9.32
C PHE A 124 -5.38 -0.88 7.84
N GLN A 125 -6.09 -1.95 7.54
CA GLN A 125 -6.40 -2.39 6.18
C GLN A 125 -7.90 -2.29 5.91
N VAL A 126 -8.26 -1.76 4.75
CA VAL A 126 -9.64 -1.70 4.26
C VAL A 126 -9.73 -2.51 2.98
N LEU A 127 -10.63 -3.49 2.98
CA LEU A 127 -10.80 -4.44 1.89
C LEU A 127 -12.25 -4.38 1.39
N PHE A 128 -12.40 -4.21 0.09
CA PHE A 128 -13.68 -4.30 -0.59
C PHE A 128 -13.74 -5.63 -1.34
N LYS A 129 -14.69 -6.50 -0.96
CA LYS A 129 -14.91 -7.80 -1.62
C LYS A 129 -16.20 -7.73 -2.43
N GLU A 130 -16.16 -8.13 -3.70
CA GLU A 130 -17.36 -8.42 -4.50
C GLU A 130 -17.34 -9.90 -4.82
N LYS A 131 -18.35 -10.65 -4.33
CA LYS A 131 -18.50 -12.06 -4.71
C LYS A 131 -19.04 -12.08 -6.14
N LYS A 132 -18.21 -12.47 -7.12
CA LYS A 132 -18.76 -12.87 -8.43
C LYS A 132 -19.67 -14.08 -8.22
N GLU A 133 -20.87 -14.05 -8.80
CA GLU A 133 -21.69 -15.25 -8.90
C GLU A 133 -20.88 -16.29 -9.68
N ASN A 134 -20.45 -17.34 -8.99
CA ASN A 134 -20.00 -18.55 -9.66
C ASN A 134 -21.24 -19.16 -10.29
N ASP A 135 -21.18 -19.41 -11.60
CA ASP A 135 -22.04 -20.39 -12.26
C ASP A 135 -22.08 -21.65 -11.38
N SER A 136 -23.25 -22.22 -11.11
CA SER A 136 -23.44 -23.29 -10.11
C SER A 136 -22.63 -24.57 -10.38
N ALA A 137 -21.94 -24.65 -11.53
CA ALA A 137 -21.05 -25.73 -11.95
C ALA A 137 -19.55 -25.42 -11.76
N SER A 138 -19.18 -24.22 -11.32
CA SER A 138 -17.78 -23.79 -11.21
C SER A 138 -17.17 -24.17 -9.86
N THR A 139 -16.10 -24.98 -9.90
CA THR A 139 -15.24 -25.31 -8.75
C THR A 139 -14.14 -24.28 -8.51
N SER A 140 -14.08 -23.19 -9.29
CA SER A 140 -13.03 -22.18 -9.13
C SER A 140 -13.33 -21.27 -7.95
N ALA A 141 -12.31 -21.03 -7.12
CA ALA A 141 -12.40 -20.16 -5.95
C ALA A 141 -12.95 -18.76 -6.31
N PRO A 142 -13.83 -18.17 -5.48
CA PRO A 142 -14.31 -16.80 -5.68
C PRO A 142 -13.14 -15.80 -5.72
N GLN A 143 -13.19 -14.86 -6.66
CA GLN A 143 -12.19 -13.81 -6.79
C GLN A 143 -12.62 -12.54 -6.03
N TYR A 144 -11.78 -12.05 -5.11
CA TYR A 144 -12.03 -10.87 -4.27
C TYR A 144 -10.98 -9.78 -4.56
N LYS A 145 -11.35 -8.51 -4.85
CA LYS A 145 -10.53 -7.72 -5.82
C LYS A 145 -10.33 -6.19 -5.61
N SER A 146 -10.34 -5.61 -4.41
CA SER A 146 -9.79 -4.23 -4.21
C SER A 146 -9.32 -3.98 -2.78
N ILE A 147 -8.03 -3.66 -2.61
CA ILE A 147 -7.39 -3.46 -1.29
C ILE A 147 -6.83 -2.04 -1.20
N ALA A 148 -7.15 -1.36 -0.09
CA ALA A 148 -6.43 -0.19 0.38
C ALA A 148 -5.82 -0.50 1.75
N GLN A 149 -4.54 -0.16 1.94
CA GLN A 149 -3.83 -0.39 3.19
C GLN A 149 -3.27 0.93 3.72
N ILE A 150 -3.38 1.14 5.03
CA ILE A 150 -2.64 2.15 5.78
C ILE A 150 -1.75 1.39 6.77
N GLU A 151 -0.44 1.62 6.70
CA GLU A 151 0.54 0.95 7.56
C GLU A 151 1.34 1.98 8.35
N PHE A 152 1.61 1.67 9.62
CA PHE A 152 2.40 2.49 10.53
C PHE A 152 3.70 1.72 10.82
N VAL A 153 4.82 2.27 10.36
CA VAL A 153 6.13 1.61 10.39
C VAL A 153 7.13 2.49 11.14
N GLY A 154 8.14 1.89 11.79
CA GLY A 154 9.36 2.62 12.19
C GLY A 154 9.45 3.13 13.64
N GLY A 155 8.62 2.64 14.56
CA GLY A 155 8.80 2.84 16.01
C GLY A 155 8.99 4.31 16.43
N THR A 156 9.72 4.54 17.52
CA THR A 156 9.94 5.90 18.05
C THR A 156 10.98 6.70 17.27
N GLN A 157 11.87 6.04 16.53
CA GLN A 157 13.02 6.71 15.91
C GLN A 157 12.75 7.16 14.46
N ASN A 158 11.87 6.49 13.72
CA ASN A 158 11.55 6.86 12.34
C ASN A 158 10.08 6.55 12.01
N PRO A 159 9.11 7.19 12.71
CA PRO A 159 7.70 6.95 12.45
C PRO A 159 7.38 7.30 10.99
N ASN A 160 6.73 6.37 10.31
CA ASN A 160 6.38 6.44 8.90
C ASN A 160 4.95 5.95 8.72
N ILE A 161 4.18 6.68 7.90
CA ILE A 161 2.86 6.25 7.45
C ILE A 161 2.96 5.94 5.97
N SER A 162 2.48 4.76 5.57
CA SER A 162 2.31 4.41 4.16
C SER A 162 0.85 4.10 3.84
N THR A 163 0.41 4.54 2.66
CA THR A 163 -0.87 4.15 2.07
C THR A 163 -0.63 3.44 0.75
N SER A 164 -1.10 2.21 0.60
CA SER A 164 -0.94 1.41 -0.63
C SER A 164 -2.28 0.99 -1.22
N PHE A 165 -2.31 0.93 -2.55
CA PHE A 165 -3.45 0.48 -3.35
C PHE A 165 -3.03 -0.69 -4.21
N TYR A 166 -3.91 -1.70 -4.32
CA TYR A 166 -3.62 -2.94 -5.03
C TYR A 166 -4.67 -3.21 -6.11
N ASN A 167 -4.25 -3.86 -7.19
CA ASN A 167 -5.15 -4.33 -8.23
C ASN A 167 -5.91 -5.61 -7.80
N ALA A 168 -6.71 -6.11 -8.73
CA ALA A 168 -7.50 -7.32 -8.60
C ALA A 168 -6.68 -8.60 -8.35
N GLU A 169 -5.40 -8.61 -8.73
CA GLU A 169 -4.47 -9.72 -8.56
C GLU A 169 -3.61 -9.58 -7.29
N GLY A 170 -3.88 -8.56 -6.44
CA GLY A 170 -3.12 -8.29 -5.23
C GLY A 170 -1.77 -7.60 -5.46
N LYS A 171 -1.50 -7.13 -6.68
CA LYS A 171 -0.28 -6.39 -7.02
C LYS A 171 -0.43 -4.91 -6.68
N GLU A 172 0.56 -4.32 -6.02
CA GLU A 172 0.58 -2.90 -5.69
C GLU A 172 0.60 -2.04 -6.96
N ILE A 173 -0.36 -1.12 -7.08
CA ILE A 173 -0.48 -0.17 -8.21
C ILE A 173 -0.06 1.25 -7.83
N SER A 174 -0.13 1.59 -6.55
CA SER A 174 0.32 2.87 -6.04
C SER A 174 0.64 2.79 -4.55
N THR A 175 1.64 3.56 -4.12
CA THR A 175 1.93 3.78 -2.72
C THR A 175 2.30 5.24 -2.46
N ASN A 176 1.97 5.74 -1.28
CA ASN A 176 2.43 7.02 -0.75
C ASN A 176 3.00 6.74 0.64
N SER A 177 4.25 7.12 0.89
CA SER A 177 4.88 7.00 2.19
C SER A 177 5.47 8.34 2.61
N PHE A 178 5.26 8.73 3.85
CA PHE A 178 5.80 9.97 4.38
C PHE A 178 6.25 9.84 5.83
N ASN A 179 7.39 10.48 6.11
CA ASN A 179 7.95 10.71 7.43
C ASN A 179 8.59 12.11 7.47
N ILE A 180 9.27 12.45 8.57
CA ILE A 180 9.90 13.77 8.75
C ILE A 180 11.06 14.05 7.77
N ASN A 181 11.66 13.01 7.21
CA ASN A 181 12.84 13.09 6.35
C ASN A 181 12.51 12.95 4.85
N GLU A 182 11.44 12.23 4.51
CA GLU A 182 11.14 11.85 3.13
C GLU A 182 9.63 11.74 2.89
N GLN A 183 9.18 12.23 1.73
CA GLN A 183 7.87 11.91 1.15
C GLN A 183 8.06 11.27 -0.22
N LYS A 184 7.58 10.05 -0.37
CA LYS A 184 7.70 9.26 -1.60
C LYS A 184 6.31 8.85 -2.09
N VAL A 185 6.04 9.09 -3.36
CA VAL A 185 4.83 8.68 -4.07
C VAL A 185 5.24 7.83 -5.26
N SER A 186 4.65 6.64 -5.35
CA SER A 186 4.79 5.71 -6.46
C SER A 186 3.41 5.49 -7.06
N ILE A 187 3.28 5.64 -8.37
CA ILE A 187 2.04 5.43 -9.11
C ILE A 187 2.32 4.57 -10.35
N ASN A 188 1.26 3.97 -10.89
CA ASN A 188 1.33 3.11 -12.07
C ASN A 188 2.35 1.97 -11.88
N GLU A 189 2.24 1.25 -10.76
CA GLU A 189 3.11 0.12 -10.43
C GLU A 189 4.61 0.49 -10.36
N GLY A 190 4.91 1.69 -9.87
CA GLY A 190 6.28 2.21 -9.81
C GLY A 190 6.81 2.78 -11.12
N SER A 191 5.97 2.88 -12.16
CA SER A 191 6.36 3.52 -13.42
C SER A 191 6.50 5.03 -13.29
N THR A 192 5.93 5.64 -12.27
CA THR A 192 6.20 7.04 -11.93
C THR A 192 6.48 7.17 -10.45
N LEU A 193 7.62 7.79 -10.13
CA LEU A 193 8.11 8.01 -8.79
C LEU A 193 8.24 9.53 -8.58
N PHE A 194 7.69 10.02 -7.49
CA PHE A 194 7.90 11.37 -6.96
C PHE A 194 8.54 11.21 -5.59
N ASN A 195 9.71 11.82 -5.37
CA ASN A 195 10.40 11.76 -4.10
C ASN A 195 10.82 13.17 -3.66
N LEU A 196 10.43 13.55 -2.45
CA LEU A 196 10.91 14.75 -1.77
C LEU A 196 11.78 14.31 -0.60
N LYS A 197 13.07 14.64 -0.66
CA LYS A 197 14.04 14.29 0.38
C LYS A 197 15.16 15.33 0.40
N ASP A 198 15.62 15.72 1.59
CA ASP A 198 16.80 16.61 1.74
C ASP A 198 16.73 17.91 0.92
N LYS A 199 15.53 18.52 0.82
CA LYS A 199 15.22 19.71 -0.03
C LYS A 199 15.37 19.49 -1.54
N GLU A 200 15.44 18.25 -1.98
CA GLU A 200 15.43 17.84 -3.38
C GLU A 200 14.11 17.16 -3.73
N ILE A 201 13.52 17.56 -4.86
CA ILE A 201 12.40 16.88 -5.50
C ILE A 201 12.95 16.13 -6.71
N THR A 202 12.77 14.81 -6.71
CA THR A 202 13.07 13.95 -7.85
C THR A 202 11.77 13.36 -8.41
N VAL A 203 11.57 13.50 -9.71
CA VAL A 203 10.48 12.86 -10.45
C VAL A 203 11.06 11.94 -11.51
N THR A 204 10.70 10.66 -11.49
CA THR A 204 11.16 9.68 -12.46
C THR A 204 9.97 9.00 -13.11
N ILE A 205 9.93 8.99 -14.44
CA ILE A 205 9.02 8.18 -15.25
C ILE A 205 9.87 7.08 -15.89
N LYS A 206 9.57 5.82 -15.57
CA LYS A 206 10.29 4.65 -16.08
C LYS A 206 10.35 4.70 -17.61
N ASP A 207 11.55 4.43 -18.14
CA ASP A 207 11.87 4.45 -19.58
C ASP A 207 11.57 5.81 -20.27
N GLY A 208 11.43 6.88 -19.49
CA GLY A 208 10.99 8.18 -19.98
C GLY A 208 11.87 9.32 -19.50
N PHE A 209 11.40 9.98 -18.46
CA PHE A 209 11.81 11.32 -18.06
C PHE A 209 12.26 11.36 -16.61
N GLU A 210 13.30 12.15 -16.32
CA GLU A 210 13.79 12.41 -14.98
C GLU A 210 13.86 13.92 -14.76
N ALA A 211 13.27 14.42 -13.67
CA ALA A 211 13.44 15.78 -13.19
C ALA A 211 14.04 15.79 -11.80
N ILE A 212 14.96 16.71 -11.56
CA ILE A 212 15.53 17.00 -10.25
C ILE A 212 15.40 18.50 -10.01
N ILE A 213 14.87 18.89 -8.85
CA ILE A 213 14.76 20.29 -8.42
C ILE A 213 15.28 20.38 -6.98
N SER A 214 16.34 21.16 -6.77
CA SER A 214 16.92 21.45 -5.46
C SER A 214 17.31 22.93 -5.35
N ASP A 215 17.92 23.32 -4.23
CA ASP A 215 18.45 24.67 -4.01
C ASP A 215 19.66 25.00 -4.89
N THR A 216 20.33 23.98 -5.42
CA THR A 216 21.60 24.10 -6.16
C THR A 216 21.48 23.64 -7.60
N LYS A 217 20.42 22.91 -7.96
CA LYS A 217 20.27 22.30 -9.27
C LYS A 217 18.83 22.21 -9.71
N THR A 218 18.56 22.55 -10.96
CA THR A 218 17.32 22.14 -11.63
C THR A 218 17.67 21.45 -12.94
N SER A 219 17.32 20.17 -13.09
CA SER A 219 17.64 19.40 -14.29
C SER A 219 16.51 18.53 -14.80
N PHE A 220 16.43 18.41 -16.11
CA PHE A 220 15.47 17.62 -16.85
C PHE A 220 16.25 16.70 -17.80
N LYS A 221 15.95 15.41 -17.80
CA LYS A 221 16.60 14.41 -18.65
C LYS A 221 15.58 13.50 -19.32
N LYS A 222 15.80 13.19 -20.60
CA LYS A 222 15.01 12.21 -21.36
C LYS A 222 15.94 11.50 -22.35
N GLY A 223 16.35 10.27 -22.01
CA GLY A 223 17.41 9.57 -22.75
C GLY A 223 18.69 10.40 -22.79
N ASP A 224 19.15 10.72 -23.99
CA ASP A 224 20.35 11.52 -24.25
C ASP A 224 20.10 13.04 -24.23
N LEU A 225 18.85 13.49 -24.13
CA LEU A 225 18.52 14.91 -24.02
C LEU A 225 18.60 15.34 -22.56
N SER A 226 19.30 16.44 -22.28
CA SER A 226 19.32 17.05 -20.95
C SER A 226 19.25 18.58 -20.99
N PHE A 227 18.59 19.13 -19.99
CA PHE A 227 18.49 20.56 -19.74
C PHE A 227 18.79 20.82 -18.26
N GLU A 228 19.75 21.70 -17.96
CA GLU A 228 20.11 22.09 -16.60
C GLU A 228 20.02 23.62 -16.44
N MET A 229 19.52 24.06 -15.30
CA MET A 229 19.42 25.45 -14.87
C MET A 229 20.05 25.56 -13.48
N ASP A 230 21.33 25.93 -13.46
CA ASP A 230 22.05 26.15 -12.20
C ASP A 230 22.47 27.64 -12.16
N SER A 231 23.77 27.92 -12.08
CA SER A 231 24.32 29.26 -12.35
C SER A 231 24.28 29.66 -13.83
N GLN A 232 24.20 28.67 -14.73
CA GLN A 232 24.15 28.81 -16.18
C GLN A 232 23.29 27.71 -16.79
N PHE A 233 22.82 27.93 -18.02
CA PHE A 233 22.07 26.92 -18.75
C PHE A 233 22.99 25.90 -19.42
N LYS A 234 22.56 24.64 -19.43
CA LYS A 234 23.17 23.59 -20.24
C LYS A 234 22.09 22.84 -20.99
N ILE A 235 22.25 22.73 -22.30
CA ILE A 235 21.32 22.02 -23.18
C ILE A 235 22.14 21.02 -24.00
N ASN A 236 21.89 19.74 -23.77
CA ASN A 236 22.63 18.66 -24.43
C ASN A 236 21.70 17.77 -25.25
N ALA A 237 22.27 17.25 -26.34
CA ALA A 237 21.76 16.13 -27.10
C ALA A 237 22.89 15.11 -27.29
N GLY A 238 22.90 14.11 -26.42
CA GLY A 238 24.00 13.16 -26.27
C GLY A 238 25.28 13.87 -25.85
N ASN A 239 26.30 13.76 -26.69
CA ASN A 239 27.62 14.33 -26.53
C ASN A 239 27.75 15.74 -27.15
N LYS A 240 26.67 16.32 -27.70
CA LYS A 240 26.64 17.69 -28.23
C LYS A 240 26.05 18.64 -27.21
N THR A 241 26.68 19.81 -27.04
CA THR A 241 26.18 20.90 -26.20
C THR A 241 25.75 22.07 -27.09
N LEU A 242 24.67 22.77 -26.73
CA LEU A 242 24.22 23.96 -27.47
C LEU A 242 25.32 25.01 -27.58
N LEU A 243 26.12 25.20 -26.53
CA LEU A 243 27.26 26.11 -26.56
C LEU A 243 28.24 25.73 -27.68
N THR A 244 28.66 24.47 -27.74
CA THR A 244 29.60 24.00 -28.76
C THR A 244 29.05 24.16 -30.17
N GLU A 245 27.77 23.83 -30.39
CA GLU A 245 27.15 23.97 -31.72
C GLU A 245 27.04 25.44 -32.15
N LEU A 246 26.68 26.36 -31.24
CA LEU A 246 26.67 27.80 -31.53
C LEU A 246 28.09 28.35 -31.78
N GLU A 247 29.09 27.92 -31.00
CA GLU A 247 30.48 28.29 -31.23
C GLU A 247 31.00 27.80 -32.58
N ASN A 248 30.60 26.61 -33.02
CA ASN A 248 30.93 26.05 -34.33
C ASN A 248 30.24 26.85 -35.44
N LEU A 249 28.95 27.17 -35.30
CA LEU A 249 28.21 27.99 -36.27
C LEU A 249 28.86 29.36 -36.47
N ILE A 250 29.19 30.05 -35.37
CA ILE A 250 29.89 31.35 -35.42
C ILE A 250 31.24 31.22 -36.14
N THR A 251 31.96 30.13 -35.89
CA THR A 251 33.25 29.84 -36.53
C THR A 251 33.09 29.65 -38.04
N GLU A 252 32.06 28.91 -38.49
CA GLU A 252 31.80 28.75 -39.93
C GLU A 252 31.34 30.05 -40.60
N VAL A 253 30.45 30.82 -39.96
CA VAL A 253 30.02 32.13 -40.50
C VAL A 253 31.21 33.07 -40.66
N SER A 254 32.15 33.07 -39.70
CA SER A 254 33.35 33.93 -39.77
C SER A 254 34.27 33.65 -40.96
N LYS A 255 34.11 32.52 -41.65
CA LYS A 255 34.89 32.15 -42.85
C LYS A 255 34.25 32.62 -44.16
N ILE A 256 32.99 33.04 -44.15
CA ILE A 256 32.27 33.41 -45.37
C ILE A 256 32.92 34.65 -46.01
N THR A 257 33.19 34.60 -47.30
CA THR A 257 33.63 35.74 -48.09
C THR A 257 32.73 35.85 -49.32
N VAL A 258 32.17 37.03 -49.58
CA VAL A 258 31.38 37.27 -50.80
C VAL A 258 32.29 37.75 -51.94
N ILE A 259 31.83 37.54 -53.17
CA ILE A 259 32.55 37.84 -54.43
C ILE A 259 33.04 39.30 -54.52
N GLN A 260 32.40 40.23 -53.79
CA GLN A 260 32.78 41.65 -53.72
C GLN A 260 33.68 42.01 -52.51
N GLY A 261 34.21 41.04 -51.76
CA GLY A 261 35.28 41.25 -50.78
C GLY A 261 34.86 41.73 -49.38
N VAL A 262 33.57 41.88 -49.08
CA VAL A 262 33.11 42.26 -47.73
C VAL A 262 32.78 41.00 -46.91
N GLY A 263 33.68 40.61 -46.01
CA GLY A 263 33.43 39.51 -45.06
C GLY A 263 32.50 39.92 -43.90
N PRO A 264 32.02 38.94 -43.11
CA PRO A 264 31.33 39.19 -41.85
C PRO A 264 32.21 39.99 -40.89
N ASN A 265 31.57 40.76 -40.00
CA ASN A 265 32.27 41.45 -38.93
C ASN A 265 32.73 40.46 -37.85
N VAL A 266 33.94 39.91 -38.03
CA VAL A 266 34.54 38.91 -37.13
C VAL A 266 34.65 39.43 -35.70
N GLY A 267 34.89 40.73 -35.51
CA GLY A 267 34.95 41.34 -34.17
C GLY A 267 33.64 41.22 -33.40
N GLU A 268 32.51 41.49 -34.05
CA GLU A 268 31.18 41.33 -33.44
C GLU A 268 30.82 39.85 -33.21
N LEU A 269 31.23 38.96 -34.12
CA LEU A 269 31.04 37.51 -33.94
C LEU A 269 31.80 36.96 -32.73
N LEU A 270 33.01 37.44 -32.47
CA LEU A 270 33.78 37.09 -31.27
C LEU A 270 33.12 37.62 -29.98
N LYS A 271 32.54 38.82 -30.02
CA LYS A 271 31.76 39.35 -28.89
C LYS A 271 30.54 38.49 -28.60
N ILE A 272 29.78 38.09 -29.63
CA ILE A 272 28.65 37.15 -29.49
C ILE A 272 29.12 35.85 -28.83
N LYS A 273 30.24 35.28 -29.30
CA LYS A 273 30.83 34.06 -28.73
C LYS A 273 31.16 34.21 -27.24
N SER A 274 31.71 35.36 -26.84
CA SER A 274 32.01 35.66 -25.43
C SER A 274 30.74 35.77 -24.59
N ASN A 275 29.71 36.45 -25.11
CA ASN A 275 28.43 36.63 -24.43
C ASN A 275 27.68 35.30 -24.25
N LEU A 276 27.82 34.34 -25.17
CA LEU A 276 27.23 33.01 -24.99
C LEU A 276 27.77 32.29 -23.75
N LYS A 277 29.05 32.48 -23.40
CA LYS A 277 29.68 31.85 -22.23
C LYS A 277 29.23 32.44 -20.90
N THR A 278 28.55 33.58 -20.88
CA THR A 278 27.95 34.10 -19.65
C THR A 278 26.61 33.42 -19.36
N LEU A 279 25.93 32.90 -20.38
CA LEU A 279 24.62 32.27 -20.26
C LEU A 279 24.67 30.73 -20.31
N LEU A 280 25.56 30.17 -21.13
CA LEU A 280 25.65 28.73 -21.39
C LEU A 280 26.94 28.13 -20.81
N LYS A 281 26.82 26.94 -20.22
CA LYS A 281 27.96 26.09 -19.82
C LYS A 281 28.10 24.86 -20.73
N LYS A 282 29.26 24.22 -20.66
CA LYS A 282 29.54 22.93 -21.34
C LYS A 282 28.91 21.75 -20.60
#